data_AF-A0A117PXL9-F1
#
_entry.id   AF-A0A117PXL9-F1
#
_cell.length_a   1.000
_cell.length_b   1.000
_cell.length_c   1.000
_cell.angle_alpha   90.00
_cell.angle_beta   90.00
_cell.angle_gamma   90.00
#
_symmetry.space_group_name_H-M   'P 1'
#
loop_
_entity.id
_entity.type
_entity.pdbx_description
1 polymer ?
#
loop_
_entity_poly.entity_id
_entity_poly.type
_entity_poly.pdbx_seq_one_letter_code
_entity_poly.pdbx_strand_id
1 'polypeptide(L)'
;MAHDDAYARLAETLKALAFAAGQPERLTEVEAVDVAALSQHTGIEQQVVSTLLNGGRAPETSVPARVRQRLDFLRAHYLRKDGKPYSQQELAAIAGVTRQTLSEWYKRGLPGLEAAERLRQFFNLTPGFFTTDEPTALNLALAPVLRELERRSDPLGPLRTQAMYRLARRAPSMPDGALEGLLYWAERITRPHDEASGTV
;
A
#
# COMPACT_ATOMS: atom_id res chain seq x y z
N MET A 1 10.99 -5.41 21.92
CA MET A 1 9.61 -4.91 22.03
C MET A 1 9.11 -4.34 20.71
N ALA A 2 9.56 -3.18 20.21
CA ALA A 2 9.00 -2.60 18.98
C ALA A 2 9.10 -3.50 17.72
N HIS A 3 10.17 -4.29 17.58
CA HIS A 3 10.32 -5.20 16.43
C HIS A 3 9.43 -6.44 16.52
N ASP A 4 9.25 -6.99 17.73
CA ASP A 4 8.30 -8.10 17.96
C ASP A 4 6.85 -7.66 17.73
N ASP A 5 6.52 -6.42 18.13
CA ASP A 5 5.21 -5.82 17.87
C ASP A 5 4.95 -5.67 16.35
N ALA A 6 5.97 -5.36 15.55
CA ALA A 6 5.84 -5.26 14.10
C ALA A 6 5.51 -6.62 13.45
N TYR A 7 6.15 -7.70 13.90
CA TYR A 7 5.83 -9.05 13.45
C TYR A 7 4.45 -9.52 13.92
N ALA A 8 4.03 -9.15 15.15
CA ALA A 8 2.70 -9.47 15.65
C ALA A 8 1.62 -8.79 14.80
N ARG A 9 1.77 -7.50 14.49
CA ARG A 9 0.85 -6.76 13.59
C ARG A 9 0.81 -7.35 12.19
N LEU A 10 1.97 -7.72 11.63
CA LEU A 10 2.01 -8.38 10.33
C LEU A 10 1.25 -9.71 10.38
N ALA A 11 1.45 -10.53 11.42
CA ALA A 11 0.75 -11.80 11.57
C ALA A 11 -0.77 -11.64 11.70
N GLU A 12 -1.25 -10.58 12.37
CA GLU A 12 -2.68 -10.23 12.42
C GLU A 12 -3.22 -9.87 11.03
N THR A 13 -2.50 -9.03 10.27
CA THR A 13 -2.88 -8.67 8.90
C THR A 13 -2.91 -9.89 7.98
N LEU A 14 -1.94 -10.81 8.10
CA LEU A 14 -1.93 -12.04 7.33
C LEU A 14 -3.12 -12.95 7.67
N LYS A 15 -3.47 -13.09 8.96
CA LYS A 15 -4.68 -13.82 9.37
C LYS A 15 -5.95 -13.19 8.79
N ALA A 16 -6.05 -11.87 8.83
CA ALA A 16 -7.19 -11.14 8.28
C ALA A 16 -7.30 -11.34 6.75
N LEU A 17 -6.17 -11.28 6.03
CA LEU A 17 -6.10 -11.56 4.60
C LEU A 17 -6.54 -12.98 4.28
N ALA A 18 -6.05 -13.97 5.04
CA ALA A 18 -6.37 -15.37 4.80
C ALA A 18 -7.86 -15.66 5.05
N PHE A 19 -8.44 -15.02 6.07
CA PHE A 19 -9.87 -15.04 6.33
C PHE A 19 -10.67 -14.37 5.20
N ALA A 20 -10.29 -13.15 4.78
CA ALA A 20 -10.98 -12.41 3.73
C ALA A 20 -10.91 -13.10 2.36
N ALA A 21 -9.81 -13.81 2.07
CA ALA A 21 -9.62 -14.61 0.86
C ALA A 21 -10.31 -15.99 0.91
N GLY A 22 -10.90 -16.38 2.05
CA GLY A 22 -11.54 -17.69 2.21
C GLY A 22 -10.58 -18.89 2.22
N GLN A 23 -9.27 -18.66 2.34
CA GLN A 23 -8.23 -19.67 2.33
C GLN A 23 -7.27 -19.48 3.51
N PRO A 24 -7.53 -20.12 4.67
CA PRO A 24 -6.81 -19.85 5.92
C PRO A 24 -5.36 -20.35 5.95
N GLU A 25 -4.94 -21.21 5.02
CA GLU A 25 -3.68 -21.96 5.20
C GLU A 25 -2.48 -21.44 4.38
N ARG A 26 -2.64 -20.75 3.24
CA ARG A 26 -1.50 -20.31 2.41
C ARG A 26 -1.75 -19.09 1.53
N LEU A 27 -1.37 -17.90 2.01
CA LEU A 27 -1.48 -16.64 1.26
C LEU A 27 -0.60 -16.55 0.00
N THR A 28 0.50 -17.30 -0.06
CA THR A 28 1.38 -17.35 -1.24
C THR A 28 0.75 -18.10 -2.43
N GLU A 29 -0.26 -18.92 -2.17
CA GLU A 29 -1.07 -19.59 -3.20
C GLU A 29 -2.37 -18.83 -3.50
N VAL A 30 -2.73 -17.84 -2.67
CA VAL A 30 -3.87 -16.96 -2.95
C VAL A 30 -3.47 -16.02 -4.09
N GLU A 31 -4.12 -16.15 -5.24
CA GLU A 31 -4.00 -15.27 -6.42
C GLU A 31 -4.13 -13.75 -6.11
N ALA A 32 -4.53 -13.39 -4.88
CA ALA A 32 -4.72 -12.03 -4.43
C ALA A 32 -3.43 -11.27 -4.07
N VAL A 33 -2.31 -11.95 -3.83
CA VAL A 33 -1.08 -11.28 -3.35
C VAL A 33 0.07 -11.43 -4.36
N ASP A 34 0.28 -10.38 -5.15
CA ASP A 34 1.40 -10.28 -6.08
C ASP A 34 2.70 -9.93 -5.32
N VAL A 35 3.56 -10.94 -5.13
CA VAL A 35 4.87 -10.81 -4.47
C VAL A 35 5.79 -9.84 -5.21
N ALA A 36 5.75 -9.80 -6.54
CA ALA A 36 6.57 -8.90 -7.33
C ALA A 36 6.11 -7.45 -7.15
N ALA A 37 4.81 -7.20 -7.15
CA ALA A 37 4.25 -5.88 -6.85
C ALA A 37 4.60 -5.42 -5.42
N LEU A 38 4.48 -6.29 -4.42
CA LEU A 38 4.86 -5.98 -3.05
C LEU A 38 6.36 -5.66 -2.92
N SER A 39 7.20 -6.45 -3.57
CA SER A 39 8.65 -6.20 -3.63
C SER A 39 8.93 -4.81 -4.25
N GLN A 40 8.27 -4.46 -5.35
CA GLN A 40 8.43 -3.16 -6.01
C GLN A 40 8.03 -1.98 -5.12
N HIS A 41 6.91 -2.08 -4.40
CA HIS A 41 6.38 -0.98 -3.56
C HIS A 41 7.14 -0.84 -2.23
N THR A 42 7.62 -1.95 -1.66
CA THR A 42 8.33 -1.97 -0.36
C THR A 42 9.84 -1.87 -0.50
N GLY A 43 10.38 -2.18 -1.68
CA GLY A 43 11.81 -2.31 -1.96
C GLY A 43 12.45 -3.54 -1.32
N ILE A 44 11.66 -4.45 -0.74
CA ILE A 44 12.10 -5.70 -0.13
C ILE A 44 12.33 -6.73 -1.21
N GLU A 45 13.42 -7.49 -1.13
CA GLU A 45 13.68 -8.62 -2.02
C GLU A 45 12.53 -9.62 -2.01
N GLN A 46 12.14 -10.13 -3.18
CA GLN A 46 10.99 -11.04 -3.32
C GLN A 46 11.10 -12.27 -2.40
N GLN A 47 12.31 -12.82 -2.23
CA GLN A 47 12.53 -13.95 -1.33
C GLN A 47 12.22 -13.61 0.15
N VAL A 48 12.55 -12.39 0.58
CA VAL A 48 12.26 -11.91 1.94
C VAL A 48 10.77 -11.62 2.08
N VAL A 49 10.13 -11.05 1.06
CA VAL A 49 8.66 -10.89 1.03
C VAL A 49 7.97 -12.25 1.19
N SER A 50 8.34 -13.25 0.38
CA SER A 50 7.78 -14.61 0.48
C SER A 50 8.00 -15.22 1.86
N THR A 51 9.18 -15.01 2.46
CA THR A 51 9.50 -15.49 3.81
C THR A 51 8.57 -14.87 4.85
N LEU A 52 8.35 -13.55 4.77
CA LEU A 52 7.47 -12.81 5.68
C LEU A 52 6.00 -13.17 5.50
N LEU A 53 5.53 -13.35 4.26
CA LEU A 53 4.18 -13.80 3.95
C LEU A 53 3.89 -15.20 4.51
N ASN A 54 4.91 -16.05 4.60
CA ASN A 54 4.83 -17.37 5.23
C ASN A 54 4.99 -17.32 6.77
N GLY A 55 4.97 -16.14 7.39
CA GLY A 55 5.10 -15.96 8.84
C GLY A 55 6.53 -16.07 9.37
N GLY A 56 7.53 -16.13 8.49
CA GLY A 56 8.94 -16.17 8.83
C GLY A 56 9.49 -14.84 9.38
N ARG A 57 10.81 -14.77 9.51
CA ARG A 57 11.54 -13.57 9.95
C ARG A 57 12.47 -13.09 8.85
N ALA A 58 12.55 -11.78 8.66
CA ALA A 58 13.53 -11.18 7.76
C ALA A 58 14.91 -11.17 8.44
N PRO A 59 16.02 -11.19 7.66
CA PRO A 59 17.35 -10.98 8.19
C PRO A 59 17.47 -9.62 8.88
N GLU A 60 18.09 -9.57 10.06
CA GLU A 60 18.33 -8.31 10.75
C GLU A 60 19.23 -7.41 9.91
N THR A 61 18.70 -6.24 9.55
CA THR A 61 19.39 -5.27 8.70
C THR A 61 19.46 -3.93 9.44
N SER A 62 20.66 -3.37 9.55
CA SER A 62 20.83 -2.04 10.14
C SER A 62 20.16 -0.98 9.27
N VAL A 63 19.68 0.11 9.87
CA VAL A 63 19.03 1.21 9.13
C VAL A 63 19.91 1.71 7.95
N PRO A 64 21.23 1.89 8.11
CA PRO A 64 22.07 2.29 6.97
C PRO A 64 22.16 1.26 5.85
N ALA A 65 22.26 -0.03 6.18
CA ALA A 65 22.25 -1.09 5.18
C ALA A 65 20.91 -1.14 4.43
N ARG A 66 19.80 -0.94 5.15
CA ARG A 66 18.45 -0.88 4.56
C ARG A 66 18.30 0.31 3.61
N VAL A 67 18.69 1.52 4.01
CA VAL A 67 18.62 2.71 3.15
C VAL A 67 19.39 2.48 1.86
N ARG A 68 20.61 1.92 1.96
CA ARG A 68 21.42 1.59 0.79
C ARG A 68 20.75 0.54 -0.11
N GLN A 69 20.29 -0.56 0.47
CA GLN A 69 19.59 -1.62 -0.27
C GLN A 69 18.38 -1.05 -1.03
N ARG A 70 17.59 -0.19 -0.38
CA ARG A 70 16.41 0.45 -0.97
C ARG A 70 16.77 1.42 -2.09
N LEU A 71 17.84 2.19 -1.94
CA LEU A 71 18.33 3.07 -3.02
C LEU A 71 18.84 2.27 -4.23
N ASP A 72 19.56 1.18 -3.98
CA ASP A 72 20.03 0.28 -5.04
C ASP A 72 18.85 -0.41 -5.74
N PHE A 73 17.84 -0.82 -4.97
CA PHE A 73 16.58 -1.35 -5.50
C PHE A 73 15.88 -0.35 -6.43
N LEU A 74 15.77 0.93 -6.03
CA LEU A 74 15.17 1.95 -6.89
C LEU A 74 15.89 2.08 -8.23
N ARG A 75 17.22 2.06 -8.21
CA ARG A 75 18.02 2.17 -9.44
C ARG A 75 17.90 0.95 -10.33
N ALA A 76 17.72 -0.24 -9.75
CA ALA A 76 17.58 -1.48 -10.50
C ALA A 76 16.17 -1.65 -11.11
N HIS A 77 15.13 -1.23 -10.40
CA HIS A 77 13.74 -1.56 -10.76
C HIS A 77 12.93 -0.39 -11.32
N TYR A 78 13.30 0.87 -11.01
CA TYR A 78 12.63 2.04 -11.56
C TYR A 78 13.49 2.61 -12.67
N LEU A 79 13.15 2.26 -13.90
CA LEU A 79 13.78 2.81 -15.09
C LEU A 79 13.11 4.13 -15.46
N ARG A 80 13.90 5.04 -16.01
CA ARG A 80 13.41 6.23 -16.68
C ARG A 80 12.62 5.84 -17.95
N LYS A 81 11.91 6.81 -18.53
CA LYS A 81 11.17 6.63 -19.79
C LYS A 81 12.04 6.15 -20.97
N ASP A 82 13.34 6.42 -20.92
CA ASP A 82 14.33 5.96 -21.90
C ASP A 82 14.93 4.58 -21.58
N GLY A 83 14.37 3.86 -20.60
CA GLY A 83 14.80 2.51 -20.21
C GLY A 83 16.11 2.47 -19.42
N LYS A 84 16.67 3.63 -19.06
CA LYS A 84 17.92 3.71 -18.30
C LYS A 84 17.66 3.84 -16.80
N PRO A 85 18.54 3.29 -15.94
CA PRO A 85 18.44 3.48 -14.50
C PRO A 85 18.70 4.95 -14.13
N TYR A 86 18.03 5.45 -13.08
CA TYR A 86 18.29 6.79 -12.58
C TYR A 86 19.73 6.92 -12.06
N SER A 87 20.39 8.01 -12.44
CA SER A 87 21.69 8.37 -11.89
C SER A 87 21.55 8.92 -10.47
N GLN A 88 22.63 8.88 -9.69
CA GLN A 88 22.65 9.53 -8.36
C GLN A 88 22.35 11.02 -8.43
N GLN A 89 22.74 11.70 -9.52
CA GLN A 89 22.47 13.12 -9.70
C GLN A 89 20.98 13.38 -9.91
N GLU A 90 20.31 12.52 -10.67
CA GLU A 90 18.87 12.62 -10.92
C GLU A 90 18.06 12.30 -9.66
N LEU A 91 18.42 11.25 -8.92
CA LEU A 91 17.80 10.96 -7.63
C LEU A 91 17.97 12.12 -6.65
N ALA A 92 19.16 12.74 -6.62
CA ALA A 92 19.40 13.92 -5.79
C ALA A 92 18.52 15.11 -6.23
N ALA A 93 18.37 15.33 -7.53
CA ALA A 93 17.49 16.37 -8.08
C ALA A 93 16.02 16.14 -7.72
N ILE A 94 15.51 14.91 -7.83
CA ILE A 94 14.14 14.54 -7.43
C ILE A 94 13.94 14.74 -5.93
N ALA A 95 14.92 14.34 -5.12
CA ALA A 95 14.90 14.54 -3.67
C ALA A 95 15.05 16.02 -3.26
N GLY A 96 15.45 16.91 -4.18
CA GLY A 96 15.76 18.31 -3.89
C GLY A 96 17.00 18.48 -3.01
N VAL A 97 17.99 17.59 -3.13
CA VAL A 97 19.26 17.63 -2.37
C VAL A 97 20.46 17.61 -3.32
N THR A 98 21.64 17.87 -2.77
CA THR A 98 22.88 17.76 -3.56
C THR A 98 23.28 16.30 -3.77
N ARG A 99 24.05 16.03 -4.84
CA ARG A 99 24.64 14.70 -5.08
C ARG A 99 25.50 14.23 -3.91
N GLN A 100 26.18 15.15 -3.23
CA GLN A 100 27.01 14.85 -2.05
C GLN A 100 26.13 14.36 -0.90
N THR A 101 25.03 15.05 -0.61
CA THR A 101 24.04 14.64 0.40
C THR A 101 23.48 13.25 0.11
N LEU A 102 23.13 12.96 -1.14
CA LEU A 102 22.67 11.62 -1.51
C LEU A 102 23.77 10.56 -1.34
N SER A 103 25.02 10.91 -1.63
CA SER A 103 26.18 10.03 -1.39
C SER A 103 26.43 9.78 0.10
N GLU A 104 26.08 10.73 0.97
CA GLU A 104 26.12 10.54 2.42
C GLU A 104 25.05 9.57 2.91
N TRP A 105 23.88 9.52 2.26
CA TRP A 105 22.85 8.53 2.62
C TRP A 105 23.35 7.10 2.38
N TYR A 106 24.07 6.89 1.29
CA TYR A 106 24.74 5.62 1.00
C TYR A 106 25.78 5.21 2.04
N LYS A 107 26.44 6.18 2.70
CA LYS A 107 27.52 5.94 3.67
C LYS A 107 27.01 5.86 5.11
N ARG A 108 26.07 6.73 5.48
CA ARG A 108 25.63 6.96 6.87
C ARG A 108 24.20 6.50 7.14
N GLY A 109 23.40 6.25 6.11
CA GLY A 109 22.04 5.72 6.29
C GLY A 109 21.03 6.69 6.86
N LEU A 110 21.28 8.00 6.75
CA LEU A 110 20.45 9.04 7.35
C LEU A 110 19.83 9.90 6.24
N PRO A 111 18.73 9.42 5.63
CA PRO A 111 18.02 10.24 4.67
C PRO A 111 17.30 11.38 5.40
N GLY A 112 17.41 12.59 4.87
CA GLY A 112 16.63 13.73 5.38
C GLY A 112 15.14 13.44 5.17
N LEU A 113 14.31 13.66 6.19
CA LEU A 113 12.89 13.25 6.17
C LEU A 113 12.14 13.80 4.94
N GLU A 114 12.32 15.09 4.64
CA GLU A 114 11.68 15.75 3.50
C GLU A 114 12.15 15.21 2.16
N ALA A 115 13.46 14.98 2.03
CA ALA A 115 14.06 14.47 0.80
C ALA A 115 13.68 13.00 0.54
N ALA A 116 13.60 12.20 1.62
CA ALA A 116 13.10 10.83 1.57
C ALA A 116 11.63 10.79 1.12
N GLU A 117 10.83 11.71 1.65
CA GLU A 117 9.41 11.83 1.32
C GLU A 117 9.18 12.27 -0.14
N ARG A 118 10.00 13.18 -0.68
CA ARG A 118 9.94 13.56 -2.10
C ARG A 118 10.21 12.37 -3.03
N LEU A 119 11.25 11.58 -2.75
CA LEU A 119 11.53 10.36 -3.51
C LEU A 119 10.39 9.35 -3.40
N ARG A 120 9.85 9.17 -2.19
CA ARG A 120 8.71 8.29 -1.95
C ARG A 120 7.50 8.69 -2.79
N GLN A 121 7.16 9.98 -2.82
CA GLN A 121 6.03 10.50 -3.60
C GLN A 121 6.27 10.36 -5.10
N PHE A 122 7.48 10.68 -5.58
CA PHE A 122 7.82 10.57 -7.00
C PHE A 122 7.68 9.14 -7.54
N PHE A 123 8.11 8.15 -6.76
CA PHE A 123 8.04 6.73 -7.15
C PHE A 123 6.79 6.00 -6.62
N ASN A 124 5.84 6.72 -6.00
CA ASN A 124 4.62 6.16 -5.40
C ASN A 124 4.88 4.99 -4.41
N LEU A 125 5.88 5.14 -3.54
CA LEU A 125 6.33 4.10 -2.61
C LEU A 125 5.57 4.14 -1.27
N THR A 126 5.68 3.05 -0.50
CA THR A 126 5.11 2.93 0.85
C THR A 126 5.68 3.96 1.83
N PRO A 127 4.87 4.49 2.78
CA PRO A 127 5.36 5.38 3.83
C PRO A 127 6.57 4.83 4.58
N GLY A 128 7.58 5.67 4.78
CA GLY A 128 8.81 5.30 5.48
C GLY A 128 9.71 4.30 4.72
N PHE A 129 9.53 4.16 3.40
CA PHE A 129 10.26 3.22 2.52
C PHE A 129 11.74 2.98 2.86
N PHE A 130 12.49 4.02 3.23
CA PHE A 130 13.93 3.92 3.49
C PHE A 130 14.27 3.45 4.92
N THR A 131 13.46 3.77 5.92
CA THR A 131 13.84 3.60 7.34
C THR A 131 13.04 2.49 8.03
N THR A 132 11.79 2.29 7.61
CA THR A 132 10.88 1.29 8.16
C THR A 132 11.45 -0.11 8.02
N ASP A 133 11.32 -0.92 9.06
CA ASP A 133 11.73 -2.33 9.04
C ASP A 133 10.86 -3.17 8.10
N GLU A 134 11.42 -4.30 7.68
CA GLU A 134 10.84 -5.20 6.69
C GLU A 134 9.39 -5.62 7.04
N PRO A 135 9.06 -6.07 8.28
CA PRO A 135 7.69 -6.46 8.60
C PRO A 135 6.71 -5.29 8.61
N THR A 136 7.10 -4.11 9.09
CA THR A 136 6.24 -2.92 9.09
C THR A 136 6.00 -2.42 7.67
N ALA A 137 7.03 -2.38 6.83
CA ALA A 137 6.92 -1.95 5.44
C ALA A 137 5.98 -2.87 4.65
N LEU A 138 6.09 -4.19 4.87
CA LEU A 138 5.19 -5.16 4.26
C LEU A 138 3.76 -5.01 4.79
N ASN A 139 3.57 -4.84 6.09
CA ASN A 139 2.26 -4.64 6.70
C ASN A 139 1.53 -3.42 6.11
N LEU A 140 2.23 -2.30 5.93
CA LEU A 140 1.68 -1.09 5.31
C LEU A 140 1.31 -1.32 3.83
N ALA A 141 2.11 -2.09 3.09
CA ALA A 141 1.83 -2.42 1.69
C ALA A 141 0.67 -3.42 1.52
N LEU A 142 0.42 -4.27 2.51
CA LEU A 142 -0.69 -5.22 2.51
C LEU A 142 -2.04 -4.59 2.91
N ALA A 143 -2.03 -3.49 3.66
CA ALA A 143 -3.27 -2.86 4.14
C ALA A 143 -4.26 -2.45 3.02
N PRO A 144 -3.83 -1.90 1.86
CA PRO A 144 -4.73 -1.65 0.73
C PRO A 144 -5.31 -2.93 0.13
N VAL A 145 -4.51 -4.00 0.03
CA VAL A 145 -4.94 -5.30 -0.50
C VAL A 145 -6.01 -5.91 0.40
N LEU A 146 -5.80 -5.87 1.72
CA LEU A 146 -6.78 -6.32 2.70
C LEU A 146 -8.10 -5.56 2.57
N ARG A 147 -8.05 -4.22 2.51
CA ARG A 147 -9.27 -3.41 2.34
C ARG A 147 -10.04 -3.74 1.07
N GLU A 148 -9.33 -3.98 -0.04
CA GLU A 148 -9.97 -4.35 -1.30
C GLU A 148 -10.62 -5.74 -1.23
N LEU A 149 -9.97 -6.71 -0.58
CA LEU A 149 -10.55 -8.03 -0.34
C LEU A 149 -11.75 -7.97 0.60
N GLU A 150 -11.67 -7.25 1.70
CA GLU A 150 -12.80 -7.02 2.62
C GLU A 150 -13.98 -6.38 1.89
N ARG A 151 -13.73 -5.41 1.00
CA ARG A 151 -14.76 -4.78 0.18
C ARG A 151 -15.41 -5.76 -0.81
N ARG A 152 -14.64 -6.69 -1.39
CA ARG A 152 -15.19 -7.73 -2.28
C ARG A 152 -16.00 -8.77 -1.52
N SER A 153 -15.53 -9.17 -0.34
CA SER A 153 -16.17 -10.20 0.50
C SER A 153 -17.40 -9.67 1.25
N ASP A 154 -17.43 -8.39 1.63
CA ASP A 154 -18.60 -7.71 2.21
C ASP A 154 -18.83 -6.35 1.53
N PRO A 155 -19.50 -6.31 0.36
CA PRO A 155 -19.71 -5.08 -0.41
C PRO A 155 -20.54 -4.03 0.34
N LEU A 156 -21.29 -4.43 1.37
CA LEU A 156 -22.07 -3.54 2.21
C LEU A 156 -21.32 -3.11 3.49
N GLY A 157 -20.16 -3.70 3.78
CA GLY A 157 -19.32 -3.37 4.94
C GLY A 157 -19.04 -1.86 5.08
N PRO A 158 -18.58 -1.16 4.02
CA PRO A 158 -18.36 0.28 4.05
C PRO A 158 -19.64 1.10 4.29
N LEU A 159 -20.80 0.54 3.96
CA LEU A 159 -22.10 1.18 4.16
C LEU A 159 -22.65 1.00 5.57
N ARG A 160 -22.03 0.19 6.44
CA ARG A 160 -22.43 0.00 7.85
C ARG A 160 -22.05 1.19 8.74
N THR A 161 -22.32 2.40 8.26
CA THR A 161 -22.16 3.65 9.01
C THR A 161 -23.39 3.94 9.86
N GLN A 162 -23.23 4.71 10.93
CA GLN A 162 -24.36 5.09 11.78
C GLN A 162 -25.43 5.92 11.06
N ALA A 163 -25.04 6.67 10.01
CA ALA A 163 -25.97 7.38 9.15
C ALA A 163 -26.84 6.40 8.33
N MET A 164 -26.24 5.36 7.75
CA MET A 164 -26.97 4.33 7.01
C MET A 164 -27.94 3.56 7.90
N TYR A 165 -27.54 3.20 9.12
CA TYR A 165 -28.44 2.53 10.08
C TYR A 165 -29.65 3.40 10.47
N ARG A 166 -29.45 4.72 10.65
CA ARG A 166 -30.57 5.64 10.92
C ARG A 166 -31.53 5.72 9.74
N LEU A 167 -30.99 5.72 8.52
CA LEU A 167 -31.77 5.76 7.29
C LEU A 167 -32.57 4.45 7.10
N ALA A 168 -31.90 3.30 7.27
CA ALA A 168 -32.53 1.98 7.24
C ALA A 168 -33.61 1.80 8.30
N ARG A 169 -33.39 2.30 9.52
CA ARG A 169 -34.40 2.26 10.60
C ARG A 169 -35.65 3.09 10.29
N ARG A 170 -35.49 4.15 9.49
CA ARG A 170 -36.57 5.08 9.13
C ARG A 170 -37.28 4.65 7.85
N ALA A 171 -36.63 3.86 6.99
CA ALA A 171 -37.18 3.39 5.72
C ALA A 171 -38.57 2.73 5.83
N PRO A 172 -38.89 1.86 6.81
CA PRO A 172 -40.21 1.24 6.92
C PRO A 172 -41.36 2.23 7.18
N SER A 173 -41.03 3.43 7.66
CA SER A 173 -42.00 4.50 7.96
C SER A 173 -42.05 5.60 6.89
N MET A 174 -41.28 5.45 5.81
CA MET A 174 -41.28 6.42 4.71
C MET A 174 -42.41 6.10 3.73
N PRO A 175 -43.05 7.13 3.14
CA PRO A 175 -43.99 6.94 2.04
C PRO A 175 -43.24 6.42 0.79
N ASP A 176 -43.89 5.60 -0.03
CA ASP A 176 -43.28 4.90 -1.16
C ASP A 176 -42.55 5.85 -2.13
N GLY A 177 -43.11 7.03 -2.42
CA GLY A 177 -42.45 8.02 -3.27
C GLY A 177 -41.16 8.62 -2.69
N ALA A 178 -41.00 8.63 -1.36
CA ALA A 178 -39.74 9.04 -0.73
C ALA A 178 -38.68 7.93 -0.78
N LEU A 179 -39.12 6.66 -0.73
CA LEU A 179 -38.27 5.49 -0.96
C LEU A 179 -37.79 5.43 -2.41
N GLU A 180 -38.67 5.65 -3.39
CA GLU A 180 -38.31 5.76 -4.81
C GLU A 180 -37.34 6.92 -5.06
N GLY A 181 -37.57 8.07 -4.44
CA GLY A 181 -36.66 9.21 -4.53
C GLY A 181 -35.26 8.89 -3.97
N LEU A 182 -35.19 8.20 -2.83
CA LEU A 182 -33.92 7.75 -2.26
C LEU A 182 -33.21 6.73 -3.14
N LEU A 183 -33.94 5.78 -3.73
CA LEU A 183 -33.40 4.81 -4.69
C LEU A 183 -32.85 5.51 -5.93
N TYR A 184 -33.59 6.48 -6.49
CA TYR A 184 -33.15 7.30 -7.61
C TYR A 184 -31.83 8.03 -7.30
N TRP A 185 -31.73 8.67 -6.14
CA TRP A 185 -30.50 9.36 -5.73
C TRP A 185 -29.35 8.39 -5.48
N ALA A 186 -29.62 7.24 -4.85
CA ALA A 186 -28.61 6.21 -4.62
C ALA A 186 -28.05 5.66 -5.93
N GLU A 187 -28.90 5.35 -6.92
CA GLU A 187 -28.46 4.92 -8.25
C GLU A 187 -27.65 6.01 -8.96
N ARG A 188 -28.07 7.27 -8.86
CA ARG A 188 -27.36 8.40 -9.49
C ARG A 188 -25.98 8.64 -8.89
N ILE A 189 -25.81 8.43 -7.58
CA ILE A 189 -24.53 8.61 -6.88
C ILE A 189 -23.59 7.40 -7.10
N THR A 190 -24.16 6.20 -7.25
CA THR A 190 -23.37 4.95 -7.37
C THR A 190 -23.06 4.54 -8.80
N ARG A 191 -23.78 5.05 -9.81
CA ARG A 191 -23.35 4.89 -11.20
C ARG A 191 -22.08 5.73 -11.44
N PRO A 192 -21.02 5.17 -12.05
CA PRO A 192 -19.91 5.97 -12.51
C PRO A 192 -20.45 7.05 -13.44
N HIS A 193 -19.90 8.25 -13.33
CA HIS A 193 -20.15 9.32 -14.29
C HIS A 193 -19.53 8.84 -15.61
N ASP A 194 -20.30 8.10 -16.42
CA ASP A 194 -19.91 7.87 -17.80
C ASP A 194 -19.69 9.25 -18.40
N GLU A 195 -18.47 9.47 -18.89
CA GLU A 195 -18.08 10.66 -19.65
C GLU A 195 -18.89 10.69 -20.95
N ALA A 196 -20.18 11.05 -20.85
CA ALA A 196 -20.94 11.61 -21.93
C ALA A 196 -20.54 13.08 -22.07
N SER A 197 -19.38 13.30 -22.66
CA SER A 197 -19.07 14.52 -23.39
C SER A 197 -18.42 14.13 -24.71
N GLY A 198 -19.19 13.35 -25.49
CA GLY A 198 -19.05 13.33 -26.93
C GLY A 198 -19.51 14.68 -27.49
N THR A 199 -18.58 15.33 -28.19
CA THR A 199 -18.83 15.99 -29.47
C THR A 199 -19.74 17.23 -29.46
N VAL A 200 -19.11 18.41 -29.43
CA VAL A 200 -19.31 19.46 -30.45
C VAL A 200 -17.96 20.07 -30.80
#